data_AF-A0A1H6BZH4-F1
#
_entry.id   AF-A0A1H6BZH4-F1
#
_cell.length_a   1.000
_cell.length_b   1.000
_cell.length_c   1.000
_cell.angle_alpha   90.00
_cell.angle_beta   90.00
_cell.angle_gamma   90.00
#
_symmetry.space_group_name_H-M   'P 1'
#
loop_
_entity.id
_entity.type
_entity.pdbx_description
1 polymer ?
#
loop_
_entity_poly.entity_id
_entity_poly.type
_entity_poly.pdbx_seq_one_letter_code
_entity_poly.pdbx_strand_id
1 'polypeptide(L)'
;MVFAMFVGCVKDPEYSNELLNRTESVIELQSGIADREIAMESEDWALTYVRFVGNRGDIYANDYKPLALDSVGMVKAGNWLSVEKKKDKDAVLLLSLDENFSEEPRRLRLGVRDGQSMREILVTQRRGSGYVLKEKIITEEEATTFEHNDILRRRTLANANDHPINIGYYIRDLLRDTRFTSEFELKDPAHFGWFPEPDSMIRMLPVTYEGKVIWDEPVKFQSRITYFPYQQDNPTVVMREIPANSELIMQSQVRMRYRICNFTFVVQHVDTKFETRIQGVWKQRIPLTYTINEWVN
;
A
#
# COMPACT_ATOMS: atom_id res chain seq x y z
N MET A 1 13.18 89.66 -15.05
CA MET A 1 11.87 88.97 -15.04
C MET A 1 12.01 87.78 -15.97
N VAL A 2 12.16 86.58 -15.40
CA VAL A 2 12.52 85.36 -16.11
C VAL A 2 11.24 84.68 -16.58
N PHE A 3 11.12 84.43 -17.89
CA PHE A 3 10.02 83.68 -18.49
C PHE A 3 10.32 82.19 -18.37
N ALA A 4 9.52 81.47 -17.58
CA ALA A 4 9.56 80.01 -17.50
C ALA A 4 8.72 79.40 -18.64
N MET A 5 9.35 78.61 -19.51
CA MET A 5 8.65 77.67 -20.40
C MET A 5 8.47 76.34 -19.64
N PHE A 6 7.23 75.99 -19.30
CA PHE A 6 6.89 74.62 -18.92
C PHE A 6 6.63 73.82 -20.19
N VAL A 7 7.62 73.02 -20.59
CA VAL A 7 7.48 71.96 -21.59
C VAL A 7 6.66 70.83 -20.96
N GLY A 8 5.66 70.38 -21.70
CA GLY A 8 4.68 69.39 -21.28
C GLY A 8 5.28 68.07 -20.83
N CYS A 9 4.60 67.48 -19.84
CA CYS A 9 4.81 66.14 -19.32
C CYS A 9 4.64 65.12 -20.46
N VAL A 10 5.73 64.49 -20.90
CA VAL A 10 5.66 63.30 -21.74
C VAL A 10 5.32 62.14 -20.80
N LYS A 11 4.13 61.57 -20.99
CA LYS A 11 3.67 60.34 -20.34
C LYS A 11 4.67 59.23 -20.68
N ASP A 12 5.25 58.58 -19.66
CA ASP A 12 6.11 57.40 -19.85
C ASP A 12 5.40 56.39 -20.78
N PRO A 13 6.13 55.74 -21.71
CA PRO A 13 5.54 54.73 -22.56
C PRO A 13 4.99 53.62 -21.68
N GLU A 14 3.68 53.43 -21.75
CA GLU A 14 2.99 52.27 -21.23
C GLU A 14 3.75 51.03 -21.70
N TYR A 15 4.38 50.31 -20.77
CA TYR A 15 4.76 48.93 -20.99
C TYR A 15 3.46 48.19 -21.32
N SER A 16 3.21 47.99 -22.61
CA SER A 16 2.27 46.99 -23.06
C SER A 16 2.82 45.66 -22.55
N ASN A 17 2.17 45.14 -21.50
CA ASN A 17 2.12 43.71 -21.26
C ASN A 17 1.44 43.09 -22.49
N GLU A 18 2.19 42.95 -23.58
CA GLU A 18 1.71 42.23 -24.75
C GLU A 18 1.35 40.82 -24.29
N LEU A 19 0.09 40.49 -24.58
CA LEU A 19 -0.58 39.24 -24.31
C LEU A 19 0.33 38.06 -24.67
N LEU A 20 0.90 37.42 -23.64
CA LEU A 20 1.35 36.04 -23.76
C LEU A 20 0.16 35.23 -24.24
N ASN A 21 0.24 34.71 -25.46
CA ASN A 21 -0.76 33.84 -26.05
C ASN A 21 -0.78 32.54 -25.23
N ARG A 22 -1.59 32.51 -24.15
CA ARG A 22 -1.66 31.39 -23.22
C ARG A 22 -2.47 30.27 -23.86
N THR A 23 -1.80 29.38 -24.57
CA THR A 23 -2.34 28.07 -24.90
C THR A 23 -2.17 27.16 -23.67
N GLU A 24 -3.27 26.56 -23.22
CA GLU A 24 -3.28 25.56 -22.15
C GLU A 24 -3.46 24.18 -22.77
N SER A 25 -2.49 23.30 -22.57
CA SER A 25 -2.62 21.88 -22.92
C SER A 25 -2.95 21.08 -21.66
N VAL A 26 -3.98 20.24 -21.74
CA VAL A 26 -4.44 19.42 -20.61
C VAL A 26 -4.01 17.97 -20.79
N ILE A 27 -3.41 17.40 -19.75
CA ILE A 27 -3.03 15.99 -19.66
C ILE A 27 -3.82 15.38 -18.50
N GLU A 28 -4.72 14.45 -18.81
CA GLU A 28 -5.42 13.65 -17.81
C GLU A 28 -4.75 12.28 -17.69
N LEU A 29 -4.44 11.88 -16.46
CA LEU A 29 -3.79 10.62 -16.12
C LEU A 29 -4.66 9.86 -15.12
N GLN A 30 -4.76 8.54 -15.34
CA GLN A 30 -5.44 7.60 -14.46
C GLN A 30 -4.45 6.59 -13.87
N SER A 31 -3.17 6.95 -13.77
CA SER A 31 -2.14 6.18 -13.10
C SER A 31 -0.86 6.99 -12.99
N GLY A 32 0.15 6.42 -12.35
CA GLY A 32 1.54 6.74 -12.59
C GLY A 32 1.92 6.62 -14.07
N ILE A 33 2.97 7.34 -14.45
CA ILE A 33 3.55 7.33 -15.79
C ILE A 33 5.06 7.36 -15.68
N ALA A 34 5.72 6.68 -16.60
CA ALA A 34 7.17 6.77 -16.79
C ALA A 34 7.44 7.32 -18.18
N ASP A 35 8.29 8.34 -18.25
CA ASP A 35 8.85 8.92 -19.46
C ASP A 35 7.80 9.29 -20.52
N ARG A 36 6.66 9.85 -20.08
CA ARG A 36 5.64 10.33 -21.00
C ARG A 36 6.21 11.50 -21.80
N GLU A 37 6.25 11.32 -23.12
CA GLU A 37 6.67 12.37 -24.05
C GLU A 37 5.58 13.44 -24.18
N ILE A 38 5.99 14.68 -24.03
CA ILE A 38 5.17 15.86 -24.31
C ILE A 38 5.89 16.66 -25.38
N ALA A 39 5.25 16.83 -26.54
CA ALA A 39 5.82 17.56 -27.66
C ALA A 39 5.93 19.06 -27.37
N MET A 40 7.10 19.62 -27.63
CA MET A 40 7.38 21.04 -27.55
C MET A 40 7.25 21.68 -28.94
N GLU A 41 6.93 22.97 -28.97
CA GLU A 41 6.76 23.74 -30.21
C GLU A 41 8.11 24.15 -30.84
N SER A 42 9.18 24.08 -30.05
CA SER A 42 10.56 24.41 -30.43
C SER A 42 11.54 23.47 -29.72
N GLU A 43 12.77 23.46 -30.21
CA GLU A 43 13.92 22.79 -29.60
C GLU A 43 14.50 23.64 -28.42
N ASP A 44 14.31 24.96 -28.46
CA ASP A 44 14.78 25.92 -27.45
C ASP A 44 13.70 26.28 -26.42
N TRP A 45 13.24 25.26 -25.70
CA TRP A 45 12.28 25.43 -24.59
C TRP A 45 12.96 25.27 -23.23
N ALA A 46 12.38 25.93 -22.22
CA ALA A 46 12.73 25.79 -20.82
C ALA A 46 11.47 25.61 -19.95
N LEU A 47 11.50 24.66 -19.02
CA LEU A 47 10.52 24.53 -17.95
C LEU A 47 10.88 25.54 -16.86
N THR A 48 10.05 26.55 -16.65
CA THR A 48 10.35 27.65 -15.71
C THR A 48 9.85 27.38 -14.30
N TYR A 49 8.77 26.61 -14.16
CA TYR A 49 8.24 26.22 -12.86
C TYR A 49 7.35 24.98 -12.97
N VAL A 50 7.17 24.30 -11.83
CA VAL A 50 6.09 23.35 -11.60
C VAL A 50 5.42 23.69 -10.28
N ARG A 51 4.10 23.77 -10.26
CA ARG A 51 3.33 24.14 -9.07
C ARG A 51 2.07 23.32 -8.93
N PHE A 52 1.58 23.19 -7.70
CA PHE A 52 0.25 22.63 -7.47
C PHE A 52 -0.83 23.60 -7.93
N VAL A 53 -1.91 23.06 -8.48
CA VAL A 53 -3.11 23.85 -8.78
C VAL A 53 -3.87 24.12 -7.49
N GLY A 54 -4.29 25.37 -7.29
CA GLY A 54 -5.04 25.82 -6.12
C GLY A 54 -4.12 26.10 -4.93
N ASN A 55 -3.54 27.31 -4.89
CA ASN A 55 -2.82 27.96 -3.77
C ASN A 55 -1.92 27.09 -2.84
N ARG A 56 -1.47 25.93 -3.30
CA ARG A 56 -0.62 25.00 -2.55
C ARG A 56 0.89 25.27 -2.73
N GLY A 57 1.23 26.31 -3.49
CA GLY A 57 2.60 26.76 -3.73
C GLY A 57 3.33 26.02 -4.84
N ASP A 58 4.60 26.39 -5.01
CA ASP A 58 5.51 25.80 -5.99
C ASP A 58 6.05 24.45 -5.51
N ILE A 59 6.41 23.60 -6.47
CA ILE A 59 7.08 22.34 -6.19
C ILE A 59 8.58 22.57 -6.26
N TYR A 60 9.28 22.10 -5.23
CA TYR A 60 10.73 22.21 -5.11
C TYR A 60 11.38 20.90 -5.53
N ALA A 61 12.51 21.01 -6.22
CA ALA A 61 13.38 19.90 -6.53
C ALA A 61 14.09 19.38 -5.28
N ASN A 62 14.74 18.23 -5.39
CA ASN A 62 15.45 17.57 -4.29
C ASN A 62 16.65 18.39 -3.75
N ASP A 63 17.12 19.39 -4.49
CA ASP A 63 18.12 20.37 -4.05
C ASP A 63 17.50 21.60 -3.36
N TYR A 64 16.20 21.57 -3.07
CA TYR A 64 15.41 22.61 -2.43
C TYR A 64 15.25 23.91 -3.23
N LYS A 65 15.51 23.89 -4.55
CA LYS A 65 15.19 25.01 -5.45
C LYS A 65 13.85 24.79 -6.15
N PRO A 66 13.19 25.85 -6.65
CA PRO A 66 12.00 25.68 -7.50
C PRO A 66 12.30 24.70 -8.64
N LEU A 67 11.39 23.75 -8.87
CA LEU A 67 11.59 22.73 -9.90
C LEU A 67 11.45 23.37 -11.29
N ALA A 68 12.59 23.52 -11.95
CA ALA A 68 12.76 24.13 -13.26
C ALA A 68 13.82 23.36 -14.05
N LEU A 69 13.79 23.45 -15.38
CA LEU A 69 14.70 22.75 -16.29
C LEU A 69 14.96 23.61 -17.53
N ASP A 70 16.16 24.17 -17.64
CA ASP A 70 16.58 25.08 -18.73
C ASP A 70 17.57 24.45 -19.72
N SER A 71 18.16 23.32 -19.34
CA SER A 71 19.23 22.64 -20.05
C SER A 71 19.00 21.14 -20.07
N VAL A 72 19.74 20.43 -20.92
CA VAL A 72 19.69 18.97 -20.98
C VAL A 72 20.00 18.39 -19.62
N GLY A 73 19.13 17.50 -19.14
CA GLY A 73 19.24 16.89 -17.83
C GLY A 73 17.87 16.50 -17.28
N MET A 74 17.89 16.01 -16.05
CA MET A 74 16.71 15.59 -15.31
C MET A 74 16.67 16.25 -13.94
N VAL A 75 15.50 16.75 -13.56
CA VAL A 75 15.24 17.30 -12.22
C VAL A 75 14.11 16.50 -11.57
N LYS A 76 14.22 16.25 -10.26
CA LYS A 76 13.28 15.43 -9.48
C LYS A 76 12.76 16.19 -8.27
N ALA A 77 11.49 15.95 -7.92
CA ALA A 77 10.89 16.34 -6.64
C ALA A 77 10.43 15.10 -5.88
N GLY A 78 11.03 14.89 -4.72
CA GLY A 78 10.94 13.62 -3.99
C GLY A 78 11.29 12.43 -4.88
N ASN A 79 10.57 11.33 -4.67
CA ASN A 79 10.62 10.15 -5.53
C ASN A 79 9.48 10.13 -6.56
N TRP A 80 8.54 11.09 -6.49
CA TRP A 80 7.24 10.98 -7.15
C TRP A 80 7.09 11.78 -8.44
N LEU A 81 8.00 12.71 -8.73
CA LEU A 81 7.98 13.53 -9.95
C LEU A 81 9.39 13.63 -10.51
N SER A 82 9.52 13.42 -11.83
CA SER A 82 10.69 13.83 -12.58
C SER A 82 10.31 14.46 -13.90
N VAL A 83 11.11 15.44 -14.30
CA VAL A 83 11.07 16.10 -15.60
C VAL A 83 12.45 15.97 -16.23
N GLU A 84 12.50 15.64 -17.52
CA GLU A 84 13.77 15.46 -18.23
C GLU A 84 13.73 16.07 -19.64
N LYS A 85 14.85 16.66 -20.03
CA LYS A 85 15.17 17.14 -21.37
C LYS A 85 16.36 16.33 -21.85
N LYS A 86 16.20 15.56 -22.92
CA LYS A 86 17.28 14.73 -23.50
C LYS A 86 17.89 15.41 -24.72
N LYS A 87 19.20 15.25 -24.87
CA LYS A 87 20.00 15.82 -25.97
C LYS A 87 19.63 15.27 -27.37
N ASP A 88 19.08 14.07 -27.42
CA ASP A 88 18.68 13.40 -28.65
C ASP A 88 17.18 13.61 -28.97
N LYS A 89 16.46 14.37 -28.13
CA LYS A 89 15.03 14.66 -28.25
C LYS A 89 14.74 16.11 -27.84
N ASP A 90 15.36 17.06 -28.53
CA ASP A 90 15.40 18.46 -28.11
C ASP A 90 14.01 19.15 -28.09
N ALA A 91 13.04 18.68 -28.87
CA ALA A 91 11.65 19.17 -28.87
C ALA A 91 10.69 18.33 -28.00
N VAL A 92 11.19 17.64 -26.96
CA VAL A 92 10.36 16.77 -26.09
C VAL A 92 10.69 17.01 -24.62
N LEU A 93 9.65 17.23 -23.82
CA LEU A 93 9.70 17.12 -22.35
C LEU A 93 9.27 15.71 -21.95
N LEU A 94 10.10 15.02 -21.18
CA LEU A 94 9.73 13.76 -20.54
C LEU A 94 9.18 14.04 -19.14
N LEU A 95 7.99 13.53 -18.86
CA LEU A 95 7.35 13.62 -17.56
C LEU A 95 7.15 12.22 -16.98
N SER A 96 7.63 12.01 -15.75
CA SER A 96 7.34 10.83 -14.95
C SER A 96 6.68 11.24 -13.65
N LEU A 97 5.64 10.51 -13.29
CA LEU A 97 4.86 10.71 -12.06
C LEU A 97 4.63 9.35 -11.43
N ASP A 98 4.98 9.21 -10.15
CA ASP A 98 4.49 8.10 -9.35
C ASP A 98 2.97 8.19 -9.20
N GLU A 99 2.39 7.06 -8.83
CA GLU A 99 0.96 6.95 -8.60
C GLU A 99 0.42 8.00 -7.61
N ASN A 100 -0.83 8.41 -7.84
CA ASN A 100 -1.58 9.21 -6.87
C ASN A 100 -2.50 8.31 -6.05
N PHE A 101 -2.08 7.97 -4.84
CA PHE A 101 -2.89 7.14 -3.94
C PHE A 101 -4.05 7.88 -3.25
N SER A 102 -4.14 9.20 -3.42
CA SER A 102 -5.20 10.03 -2.84
C SER A 102 -6.49 9.95 -3.65
N GLU A 103 -7.63 9.90 -2.95
CA GLU A 103 -8.97 10.09 -3.56
C GLU A 103 -9.06 11.44 -4.29
N GLU A 104 -8.44 12.48 -3.72
CA GLU A 104 -8.35 13.77 -4.36
C GLU A 104 -7.33 13.75 -5.51
N PRO A 105 -7.70 14.21 -6.72
CA PRO A 105 -6.79 14.30 -7.84
C PRO A 105 -5.59 15.22 -7.55
N ARG A 106 -4.39 14.76 -7.91
CA ARG A 106 -3.18 15.58 -7.92
C ARG A 106 -3.19 16.43 -9.18
N ARG A 107 -3.18 17.76 -9.03
CA ARG A 107 -3.20 18.69 -10.16
C ARG A 107 -1.94 19.54 -10.15
N LEU A 108 -1.21 19.52 -11.26
CA LEU A 108 0.04 20.22 -11.46
C LEU A 108 -0.08 21.18 -12.63
N ARG A 109 0.63 22.30 -12.54
CA ARG A 109 0.77 23.24 -13.65
C ARG A 109 2.24 23.43 -13.93
N LEU A 110 2.63 23.13 -15.16
CA LEU A 110 3.99 23.23 -15.66
C LEU A 110 4.06 24.47 -16.54
N GLY A 111 4.93 25.42 -16.20
CA GLY A 111 5.20 26.58 -17.03
C GLY A 111 6.32 26.27 -18.01
N VAL A 112 6.04 26.35 -19.31
CA VAL A 112 7.05 26.21 -20.36
C VAL A 112 7.23 27.52 -21.11
N ARG A 113 8.48 27.97 -21.24
CA ARG A 113 8.88 29.12 -22.04
C ARG A 113 9.55 28.64 -23.32
N ASP A 114 9.20 29.27 -24.43
CA ASP A 114 9.78 29.02 -25.75
C ASP A 114 9.96 30.37 -26.46
N GLY A 115 11.22 30.81 -26.58
CA GLY A 115 11.55 32.16 -27.04
C GLY A 115 10.85 33.25 -26.22
N GLN A 116 9.92 33.98 -26.86
CA GLN A 116 9.09 35.03 -26.25
C GLN A 116 7.71 34.55 -25.78
N SER A 117 7.37 33.28 -26.02
CA SER A 117 6.09 32.70 -25.62
C SER A 117 6.18 31.97 -24.28
N MET A 118 5.07 31.95 -23.56
CA MET A 118 4.92 31.23 -22.30
C MET A 118 3.60 30.49 -22.34
N ARG A 119 3.66 29.17 -22.17
CA ARG A 119 2.50 28.28 -22.16
C ARG A 119 2.43 27.50 -20.86
N GLU A 120 1.22 27.06 -20.51
CA GLU A 120 0.98 26.25 -19.32
C GLU A 120 0.49 24.86 -19.72
N ILE A 121 1.03 23.84 -19.09
CA ILE A 121 0.57 22.46 -19.23
C ILE A 121 -0.09 22.08 -17.91
N LEU A 122 -1.38 21.81 -17.97
CA LEU A 122 -2.16 21.34 -16.83
C LEU A 122 -2.12 19.81 -16.81
N VAL A 123 -1.60 19.23 -15.73
CA VAL A 123 -1.58 17.78 -15.52
C VAL A 123 -2.52 17.45 -14.38
N THR A 124 -3.57 16.69 -14.66
CA THR A 124 -4.45 16.12 -13.64
C THR A 124 -4.19 14.62 -13.55
N GLN A 125 -3.72 14.16 -12.39
CA GLN A 125 -3.54 12.75 -12.09
C GLN A 125 -4.58 12.31 -11.07
N ARG A 126 -5.52 11.48 -11.52
CA ARG A 126 -6.49 10.81 -10.66
C ARG A 126 -5.87 9.53 -10.11
N ARG A 127 -6.44 9.05 -9.00
CA ARG A 127 -6.20 7.70 -8.53
C ARG A 127 -6.53 6.72 -9.65
N GLY A 128 -5.56 5.94 -10.07
CA GLY A 128 -5.77 4.84 -10.99
C GLY A 128 -6.63 3.68 -10.49
N SER A 129 -7.08 2.88 -11.44
CA SER A 129 -7.87 1.66 -11.24
C SER A 129 -7.49 0.63 -12.31
N GLY A 130 -7.83 -0.64 -12.13
CA GLY A 130 -7.52 -1.66 -13.13
C GLY A 130 -6.06 -2.08 -13.13
N TYR A 131 -5.50 -2.32 -11.95
CA TYR A 131 -4.18 -2.97 -11.83
C TYR A 131 -4.33 -4.48 -11.93
N VAL A 132 -3.28 -5.13 -12.42
CA VAL A 132 -3.14 -6.60 -12.42
C VAL A 132 -1.86 -6.99 -11.70
N LEU A 133 -1.89 -8.14 -11.02
CA LEU A 133 -0.70 -8.70 -10.39
C LEU A 133 0.17 -9.36 -11.46
N LYS A 134 1.40 -8.87 -11.64
CA LYS A 134 2.36 -9.41 -12.62
C LYS A 134 3.30 -10.42 -12.02
N GLU A 135 3.80 -10.10 -10.83
CA GLU A 135 4.78 -10.92 -10.15
C GLU A 135 4.53 -10.88 -8.66
N LYS A 136 4.84 -12.01 -8.02
CA LYS A 136 4.70 -12.20 -6.60
C LYS A 136 5.93 -12.91 -6.07
N ILE A 137 6.61 -12.24 -5.15
CA ILE A 137 7.77 -12.76 -4.45
C ILE A 137 7.40 -12.79 -2.97
N ILE A 138 7.49 -13.96 -2.35
CA ILE A 138 7.29 -14.14 -0.91
C ILE A 138 8.46 -14.95 -0.39
N THR A 139 9.12 -14.42 0.63
CA THR A 139 10.26 -15.07 1.28
C THR A 139 9.97 -15.17 2.77
N GLU A 140 9.98 -16.38 3.29
CA GLU A 140 9.87 -16.63 4.73
C GLU A 140 11.17 -16.22 5.43
N GLU A 141 11.03 -15.49 6.53
CA GLU A 141 12.17 -15.08 7.36
C GLU A 141 12.36 -16.12 8.47
N GLU A 142 13.09 -17.20 8.17
CA GLU A 142 13.26 -18.36 9.07
C GLU A 142 13.70 -17.96 10.49
N ALA A 143 14.57 -16.95 10.61
CA ALA A 143 15.07 -16.47 11.90
C ALA A 143 13.98 -15.92 12.85
N THR A 144 12.84 -15.51 12.29
CA THR A 144 11.70 -14.97 13.04
C THR A 144 10.55 -15.98 13.15
N THR A 145 10.73 -17.17 12.58
CA THR A 145 9.76 -18.25 12.67
C THR A 145 10.01 -19.06 13.93
N PHE A 146 9.00 -19.18 14.79
CA PHE A 146 9.12 -19.91 16.04
C PHE A 146 7.82 -20.62 16.39
N GLU A 147 7.94 -21.60 17.28
CA GLU A 147 6.81 -22.35 17.81
C GLU A 147 6.66 -22.09 19.30
N HIS A 148 5.41 -21.91 19.73
CA HIS A 148 5.09 -21.62 21.12
C HIS A 148 3.81 -22.34 21.53
N ASN A 149 3.73 -22.76 22.79
CA ASN A 149 2.53 -23.40 23.34
C ASN A 149 1.65 -22.36 24.01
N ASP A 150 0.53 -22.05 23.38
CA ASP A 150 -0.49 -21.16 23.93
C ASP A 150 -1.37 -21.97 24.89
N ILE A 151 -1.40 -21.55 26.15
CA ILE A 151 -2.25 -22.15 27.17
C ILE A 151 -3.63 -21.49 27.11
N LEU A 152 -4.66 -22.30 26.88
CA LEU A 152 -6.04 -21.83 26.83
C LEU A 152 -6.68 -21.79 28.22
N ARG A 153 -7.84 -21.12 28.28
CA ARG A 153 -8.65 -20.99 29.50
C ARG A 153 -9.06 -22.37 30.01
N ARG A 154 -8.98 -22.55 31.34
CA ARG A 154 -9.46 -23.76 32.01
C ARG A 154 -10.98 -23.89 31.90
N ARG A 155 -11.45 -25.14 31.78
CA ARG A 155 -12.85 -25.51 31.91
C ARG A 155 -13.01 -26.51 33.05
N THR A 156 -14.05 -26.34 33.85
CA THR A 156 -14.33 -27.19 34.99
C THR A 156 -15.69 -27.86 34.82
N LEU A 157 -15.78 -29.14 35.18
CA LEU A 157 -17.01 -29.91 35.30
C LEU A 157 -17.12 -30.41 36.73
N ALA A 158 -18.15 -29.98 37.46
CA ALA A 158 -18.32 -30.33 38.87
C ALA A 158 -19.33 -31.48 39.02
N ASN A 159 -19.04 -32.41 39.94
CA ASN A 159 -19.99 -33.39 40.43
C ASN A 159 -20.32 -33.09 41.90
N ALA A 160 -21.50 -32.50 42.13
CA ALA A 160 -22.00 -32.24 43.47
C ALA A 160 -22.80 -33.41 44.08
N ASN A 161 -22.85 -34.56 43.40
CA ASN A 161 -23.52 -35.75 43.90
C ASN A 161 -22.61 -36.54 44.85
N ASP A 162 -23.24 -37.36 45.68
CA ASP A 162 -22.59 -38.30 46.61
C ASP A 162 -22.10 -39.60 45.94
N HIS A 163 -22.31 -39.75 44.64
CA HIS A 163 -21.85 -40.87 43.83
C HIS A 163 -21.17 -40.37 42.54
N PRO A 164 -20.26 -41.18 41.94
CA PRO A 164 -19.64 -40.82 40.67
C PRO A 164 -20.65 -40.66 39.54
N ILE A 165 -20.41 -39.70 38.64
CA ILE A 165 -21.22 -39.48 37.44
C ILE A 165 -20.36 -39.43 36.19
N ASN A 166 -20.92 -39.86 35.05
CA ASN A 166 -20.28 -39.70 33.76
C ASN A 166 -20.74 -38.39 33.10
N ILE A 167 -19.80 -37.47 32.85
CA ILE A 167 -20.06 -36.23 32.12
C ILE A 167 -19.32 -36.28 30.78
N GLY A 168 -20.04 -35.91 29.71
CA GLY A 168 -19.48 -35.75 28.38
C GLY A 168 -19.07 -34.29 28.10
N TYR A 169 -17.96 -34.09 27.41
CA TYR A 169 -17.59 -32.77 26.88
C TYR A 169 -17.08 -32.87 25.44
N TYR A 170 -17.20 -31.78 24.68
CA TYR A 170 -16.66 -31.69 23.33
C TYR A 170 -15.29 -31.02 23.34
N ILE A 171 -14.32 -31.63 22.64
CA ILE A 171 -12.98 -31.05 22.48
C ILE A 171 -13.04 -29.67 21.82
N ARG A 172 -13.91 -29.50 20.81
CA ARG A 172 -14.09 -28.21 20.11
C ARG A 172 -14.40 -27.04 21.05
N ASP A 173 -15.10 -27.29 22.15
CA ASP A 173 -15.46 -26.25 23.11
C ASP A 173 -14.23 -25.76 23.88
N LEU A 174 -13.24 -26.65 24.10
CA LEU A 174 -11.99 -26.32 24.77
C LEU A 174 -11.03 -25.55 23.85
N LEU A 175 -11.20 -25.66 22.54
CA LEU A 175 -10.36 -25.05 21.50
C LEU A 175 -11.04 -23.87 20.78
N ARG A 176 -12.22 -23.44 21.23
CA ARG A 176 -13.09 -22.48 20.51
C ARG A 176 -12.43 -21.13 20.19
N ASP A 177 -11.48 -20.71 21.02
CA ASP A 177 -10.77 -19.44 20.86
C ASP A 177 -9.49 -19.57 20.01
N THR A 178 -9.11 -20.80 19.65
CA THR A 178 -7.98 -21.06 18.77
C THR A 178 -8.36 -20.76 17.33
N ARG A 179 -7.52 -19.99 16.65
CA ARG A 179 -7.74 -19.55 15.26
C ARG A 179 -6.42 -19.48 14.52
N PHE A 180 -6.49 -19.68 13.20
CA PHE A 180 -5.43 -19.20 12.33
C PHE A 180 -5.61 -17.69 12.18
N THR A 181 -4.51 -16.94 12.23
CA THR A 181 -4.52 -15.51 11.92
C THR A 181 -3.53 -15.19 10.84
N SER A 182 -3.87 -14.20 10.02
CA SER A 182 -3.07 -13.77 8.90
C SER A 182 -3.20 -12.26 8.73
N GLU A 183 -2.07 -11.55 8.68
CA GLU A 183 -2.02 -10.10 8.68
C GLU A 183 -0.97 -9.58 7.69
N PHE A 184 -1.38 -8.68 6.80
CA PHE A 184 -0.47 -7.96 5.92
C PHE A 184 -0.16 -6.59 6.52
N GLU A 185 1.10 -6.23 6.54
CA GLU A 185 1.60 -4.92 6.98
C GLU A 185 2.37 -4.27 5.83
N LEU A 186 1.99 -3.03 5.50
CA LEU A 186 2.60 -2.23 4.44
C LEU A 186 3.23 -0.97 5.04
N LYS A 187 4.32 -0.50 4.43
CA LYS A 187 4.89 0.83 4.76
C LYS A 187 3.93 1.96 4.41
N ASP A 188 3.20 1.82 3.30
CA ASP A 188 2.14 2.71 2.88
C ASP A 188 0.81 1.93 2.83
N PRO A 189 -0.10 2.13 3.79
CA PRO A 189 -1.40 1.47 3.82
C PRO A 189 -2.30 1.79 2.63
N ALA A 190 -2.05 2.89 1.91
CA ALA A 190 -2.89 3.28 0.77
C ALA A 190 -2.85 2.25 -0.38
N HIS A 191 -1.77 1.47 -0.46
CA HIS A 191 -1.63 0.35 -1.40
C HIS A 191 -2.67 -0.77 -1.24
N PHE A 192 -3.33 -0.91 -0.08
CA PHE A 192 -4.37 -1.92 0.10
C PHE A 192 -5.60 -1.67 -0.77
N GLY A 193 -5.95 -0.40 -1.02
CA GLY A 193 -7.12 -0.05 -1.82
C GLY A 193 -6.92 -0.29 -3.33
N TRP A 194 -5.78 -0.82 -3.73
CA TRP A 194 -5.29 -0.86 -5.10
C TRP A 194 -5.02 -2.25 -5.61
N PHE A 195 -4.95 -3.20 -4.69
CA PHE A 195 -4.63 -4.56 -5.05
C PHE A 195 -5.76 -5.10 -5.95
N PRO A 196 -5.43 -5.76 -7.08
CA PRO A 196 -6.44 -6.25 -8.01
C PRO A 196 -7.43 -7.14 -7.27
N GLU A 197 -8.73 -6.82 -7.29
CA GLU A 197 -9.74 -7.67 -6.64
C GLU A 197 -9.72 -9.12 -7.18
N PRO A 198 -9.61 -9.38 -8.51
CA PRO A 198 -9.48 -10.73 -9.04
C PRO A 198 -8.26 -11.49 -8.51
N ASP A 199 -7.15 -10.79 -8.23
CA ASP A 199 -5.89 -11.39 -7.77
C ASP A 199 -5.72 -11.30 -6.25
N SER A 200 -6.69 -10.72 -5.52
CA SER A 200 -6.57 -10.37 -4.10
C SER A 200 -6.39 -11.57 -3.18
N MET A 201 -6.61 -12.79 -3.66
CA MET A 201 -6.43 -14.03 -2.93
C MET A 201 -4.99 -14.54 -3.06
N ILE A 202 -4.16 -14.26 -2.06
CA ILE A 202 -2.73 -14.55 -2.05
C ILE A 202 -2.44 -15.86 -1.32
N ARG A 203 -1.86 -16.84 -2.01
CA ARG A 203 -1.32 -18.08 -1.40
C ARG A 203 0.09 -17.91 -0.84
N MET A 204 0.40 -18.44 0.33
CA MET A 204 1.79 -18.52 0.83
C MET A 204 2.41 -19.87 0.44
N LEU A 205 3.69 -20.06 0.76
CA LEU A 205 4.27 -21.39 0.93
C LEU A 205 3.40 -22.22 1.91
N PRO A 206 3.08 -23.48 1.57
CA PRO A 206 2.32 -24.36 2.45
C PRO A 206 3.02 -24.58 3.79
N VAL A 207 2.21 -24.82 4.81
CA VAL A 207 2.70 -25.13 6.14
C VAL A 207 2.67 -26.61 6.35
N THR A 208 3.84 -27.18 6.56
CA THR A 208 3.96 -28.60 6.91
C THR A 208 4.31 -28.78 8.38
N TYR A 209 3.64 -29.72 9.02
CA TYR A 209 3.95 -30.21 10.37
C TYR A 209 3.90 -31.74 10.34
N GLU A 210 4.97 -32.39 10.79
CA GLU A 210 5.13 -33.86 10.77
C GLU A 210 4.82 -34.50 9.39
N GLY A 211 5.28 -33.84 8.32
CA GLY A 211 5.09 -34.32 6.93
C GLY A 211 3.69 -34.10 6.35
N LYS A 212 2.75 -33.50 7.09
CA LYS A 212 1.41 -33.17 6.61
C LYS A 212 1.25 -31.67 6.38
N VAL A 213 0.61 -31.30 5.28
CA VAL A 213 0.19 -29.90 5.05
C VAL A 213 -0.97 -29.60 5.98
N ILE A 214 -0.79 -28.63 6.87
CA ILE A 214 -1.79 -28.18 7.83
C ILE A 214 -2.44 -26.85 7.44
N TRP A 215 -1.82 -26.11 6.52
CA TRP A 215 -2.34 -24.85 6.02
C TRP A 215 -1.77 -24.55 4.62
N ASP A 216 -2.65 -24.29 3.66
CA ASP A 216 -2.31 -23.84 2.30
C ASP A 216 -3.45 -22.98 1.70
N GLU A 217 -4.28 -22.38 2.54
CA GLU A 217 -5.42 -21.61 2.03
C GLU A 217 -4.98 -20.22 1.57
N PRO A 218 -5.57 -19.68 0.49
CA PRO A 218 -5.31 -18.32 0.05
C PRO A 218 -5.90 -17.32 1.03
N VAL A 219 -5.21 -16.20 1.24
CA VAL A 219 -5.67 -15.12 2.13
C VAL A 219 -5.91 -13.86 1.31
N LYS A 220 -7.06 -13.22 1.55
CA LYS A 220 -7.35 -11.92 0.93
C LYS A 220 -6.31 -10.88 1.38
N PHE A 221 -5.70 -10.20 0.43
CA PHE A 221 -4.79 -9.08 0.67
C PHE A 221 -5.58 -7.86 1.12
N GLN A 222 -5.50 -7.53 2.41
CA GLN A 222 -6.25 -6.44 3.04
C GLN A 222 -5.55 -5.94 4.30
N SER A 223 -5.92 -4.74 4.75
CA SER A 223 -5.34 -4.10 5.95
C SER A 223 -5.77 -4.73 7.28
N ARG A 224 -6.72 -5.66 7.26
CA ARG A 224 -7.29 -6.27 8.46
C ARG A 224 -6.75 -7.67 8.67
N ILE A 225 -6.63 -8.05 9.94
CA ILE A 225 -6.36 -9.42 10.33
C ILE A 225 -7.48 -10.32 9.80
N THR A 226 -7.08 -11.36 9.08
CA THR A 226 -7.98 -12.42 8.63
C THR A 226 -7.91 -13.56 9.63
N TYR A 227 -9.09 -14.02 10.06
CA TYR A 227 -9.23 -15.14 10.99
C TYR A 227 -9.81 -16.34 10.26
N PHE A 228 -9.20 -17.50 10.42
CA PHE A 228 -9.77 -18.77 10.00
C PHE A 228 -10.03 -19.64 11.22
N PRO A 229 -11.17 -20.33 11.27
CA PRO A 229 -11.51 -21.13 12.44
C PRO A 229 -10.54 -22.31 12.52
N TYR A 230 -10.06 -22.62 13.73
CA TYR A 230 -9.35 -23.87 13.98
C TYR A 230 -10.38 -25.00 14.07
N GLN A 231 -10.89 -25.43 12.91
CA GLN A 231 -11.83 -26.53 12.84
C GLN A 231 -11.07 -27.84 12.78
N GLN A 232 -10.95 -28.51 13.92
CA GLN A 232 -11.17 -29.95 13.87
C GLN A 232 -12.67 -30.16 13.85
N ASP A 233 -13.22 -30.59 12.71
CA ASP A 233 -14.51 -31.28 12.68
C ASP A 233 -14.36 -32.60 13.44
N ASN A 234 -14.30 -32.50 14.76
CA ASN A 234 -14.22 -33.63 15.66
C ASN A 234 -15.48 -33.61 16.53
N PRO A 235 -16.57 -34.26 16.07
CA PRO A 235 -17.81 -34.33 16.83
C PRO A 235 -17.70 -35.23 18.07
N THR A 236 -16.51 -35.76 18.35
CA THR A 236 -16.27 -36.72 19.43
C THR A 236 -16.53 -36.08 20.80
N VAL A 237 -17.54 -36.61 21.47
CA VAL A 237 -17.77 -36.40 22.90
C VAL A 237 -16.78 -37.28 23.65
N VAL A 238 -15.99 -36.67 24.53
CA VAL A 238 -15.16 -37.40 25.48
C VAL A 238 -15.98 -37.59 26.75
N MET A 239 -16.20 -38.84 27.13
CA MET A 239 -16.85 -39.19 28.39
C MET A 239 -15.79 -39.35 29.48
N ARG A 240 -16.06 -38.78 30.66
CA ARG A 240 -15.25 -38.93 31.87
C ARG A 240 -16.13 -39.22 33.06
N GLU A 241 -15.71 -40.20 33.85
CA GLU A 241 -16.27 -40.40 35.19
C GLU A 241 -15.64 -39.38 36.13
N ILE A 242 -16.49 -38.64 36.84
CA ILE A 242 -16.10 -37.65 37.85
C ILE A 242 -16.51 -38.21 39.21
N PRO A 243 -15.58 -38.39 40.15
CA PRO A 243 -15.88 -38.86 41.50
C PRO A 243 -16.94 -38.03 42.22
N ALA A 244 -17.52 -38.59 43.28
CA ALA A 244 -18.47 -37.88 44.14
C ALA A 244 -17.83 -36.64 44.76
N ASN A 245 -18.58 -35.54 44.86
CA ASN A 245 -18.15 -34.28 45.48
C ASN A 245 -16.80 -33.74 44.96
N SER A 246 -16.49 -33.93 43.68
CA SER A 246 -15.21 -33.53 43.08
C SER A 246 -15.41 -32.73 41.79
N GLU A 247 -14.31 -32.20 41.25
CA GLU A 247 -14.30 -31.43 40.01
C GLU A 247 -13.29 -31.99 39.01
N LEU A 248 -13.70 -32.18 37.75
CA LEU A 248 -12.76 -32.38 36.66
C LEU A 248 -12.35 -31.03 36.08
N ILE A 249 -11.05 -30.74 36.12
CA ILE A 249 -10.46 -29.55 35.52
C ILE A 249 -9.72 -29.95 34.25
N MET A 250 -10.03 -29.24 33.17
CA MET A 250 -9.42 -29.42 31.85
C MET A 250 -8.68 -28.15 31.44
N GLN A 251 -7.45 -28.29 30.97
CA GLN A 251 -6.67 -27.21 30.39
C GLN A 251 -6.09 -27.61 29.05
N SER A 252 -6.49 -26.90 28.00
CA SER A 252 -5.94 -27.11 26.67
C SER A 252 -4.68 -26.27 26.45
N GLN A 253 -3.72 -26.85 25.74
CA GLN A 253 -2.54 -26.17 25.23
C GLN A 253 -2.49 -26.39 23.73
N VAL A 254 -2.23 -25.33 22.97
CA VAL A 254 -2.11 -25.41 21.50
C VAL A 254 -0.72 -24.99 21.10
N ARG A 255 -0.01 -25.87 20.39
CA ARG A 255 1.26 -25.54 19.76
C ARG A 255 0.97 -24.68 18.53
N MET A 256 1.43 -23.45 18.56
CA MET A 256 1.26 -22.48 17.49
C MET A 256 2.60 -22.28 16.78
N ARG A 257 2.58 -22.14 15.44
CA ARG A 257 3.71 -21.60 14.68
C ARG A 257 3.43 -20.15 14.33
N TYR A 258 4.39 -19.30 14.66
CA TYR A 258 4.44 -17.90 14.25
C TYR A 258 5.44 -17.80 13.11
N ARG A 259 5.06 -17.12 12.04
CA ARG A 259 5.94 -16.86 10.90
C ARG A 259 5.80 -15.42 10.46
N ILE A 260 6.88 -14.93 9.89
CA ILE A 260 6.93 -13.62 9.24
C ILE A 260 7.52 -13.85 7.85
N CYS A 261 6.84 -13.33 6.83
CA CYS A 261 7.29 -13.40 5.45
C CYS A 261 7.39 -12.00 4.89
N ASN A 262 8.52 -11.69 4.26
CA ASN A 262 8.65 -10.49 3.47
C ASN A 262 8.03 -10.75 2.09
N PHE A 263 7.26 -9.80 1.58
CA PHE A 263 6.68 -9.92 0.25
C PHE A 263 6.98 -8.70 -0.62
N THR A 264 7.05 -8.95 -1.91
CA THR A 264 7.08 -7.94 -2.97
C THR A 264 6.11 -8.37 -4.05
N PHE A 265 5.10 -7.54 -4.30
CA PHE A 265 4.14 -7.71 -5.38
C PHE A 265 4.42 -6.66 -6.44
N VAL A 266 4.61 -7.09 -7.68
CA VAL A 266 4.71 -6.19 -8.83
C VAL A 266 3.33 -6.10 -9.44
N VAL A 267 2.76 -4.90 -9.45
CA VAL A 267 1.45 -4.63 -10.05
C VAL A 267 1.61 -3.69 -11.23
N GLN A 268 0.82 -3.90 -12.28
CA GLN A 268 0.87 -3.13 -13.50
C GLN A 268 -0.51 -2.58 -13.86
N HIS A 269 -0.57 -1.31 -14.25
CA HIS A 269 -1.78 -0.74 -14.82
C HIS A 269 -2.05 -1.36 -16.20
N VAL A 270 -3.27 -1.80 -16.46
CA VAL A 270 -3.61 -2.47 -17.73
C VAL A 270 -3.38 -1.60 -18.95
N ASP A 271 -3.75 -0.31 -18.90
CA ASP A 271 -3.63 0.61 -20.04
C ASP A 271 -2.25 1.24 -20.18
N THR A 272 -1.76 1.95 -19.16
CA THR A 272 -0.50 2.71 -19.24
C THR A 272 0.75 1.85 -19.13
N LYS A 273 0.60 0.58 -18.75
CA LYS A 273 1.70 -0.36 -18.46
C LYS A 273 2.62 0.08 -17.33
N PHE A 274 2.26 1.14 -16.59
CA PHE A 274 3.00 1.59 -15.42
C PHE A 274 3.08 0.47 -14.39
N GLU A 275 4.31 0.19 -13.94
CA GLU A 275 4.59 -0.85 -12.95
C GLU A 275 4.99 -0.21 -11.63
N THR A 276 4.46 -0.74 -10.54
CA THR A 276 4.88 -0.36 -9.18
C THR A 276 5.02 -1.59 -8.30
N ARG A 277 5.77 -1.43 -7.21
CA ARG A 277 6.09 -2.50 -6.26
C ARG A 277 5.42 -2.22 -4.93
N ILE A 278 4.59 -3.17 -4.50
CA ILE A 278 3.98 -3.17 -3.17
C ILE A 278 4.80 -4.11 -2.31
N GLN A 279 5.43 -3.57 -1.27
CA GLN A 279 6.30 -4.31 -0.37
C GLN A 279 5.80 -4.23 1.06
N GLY A 280 5.97 -5.32 1.78
CA GLY A 280 5.54 -5.41 3.16
C GLY A 280 5.90 -6.71 3.85
N VAL A 281 5.28 -6.88 5.00
CA VAL A 281 5.46 -8.03 5.88
C VAL A 281 4.12 -8.75 6.01
N TRP A 282 4.15 -10.07 5.89
CA TRP A 282 3.00 -10.93 6.08
C TRP A 282 3.24 -11.83 7.30
N LYS A 283 2.46 -11.60 8.35
CA LYS A 283 2.51 -12.35 9.61
C LYS A 283 1.42 -13.41 9.63
N GLN A 284 1.75 -14.62 10.07
CA GLN A 284 0.75 -15.65 10.34
C GLN A 284 0.98 -16.33 11.68
N ARG A 285 -0.14 -16.71 12.32
CA ARG A 285 -0.17 -17.54 13.52
C ARG A 285 -1.05 -18.75 13.24
N ILE A 286 -0.46 -19.94 13.36
CA ILE A 286 -1.02 -21.17 12.79
C ILE A 286 -1.01 -22.25 13.87
N PRO A 287 -2.19 -22.72 14.33
CA PRO A 287 -2.28 -23.88 15.20
C PRO A 287 -1.72 -25.13 14.51
N LEU A 288 -0.84 -25.86 15.18
CA LEU A 288 -0.22 -27.10 14.68
C LEU A 288 -0.91 -28.33 15.28
N THR A 289 -0.92 -28.39 16.61
CA THR A 289 -1.44 -29.51 17.40
C THR A 289 -1.91 -28.99 18.76
N TYR A 290 -2.65 -29.81 19.51
CA TYR A 290 -3.07 -29.49 20.86
C TYR A 290 -2.91 -30.68 21.79
N THR A 291 -2.85 -30.37 23.08
CA THR A 291 -2.91 -31.32 24.19
C THR A 291 -3.97 -30.86 25.18
N ILE A 292 -4.73 -31.79 25.74
CA ILE A 292 -5.66 -31.52 26.84
C ILE A 292 -5.10 -32.19 28.09
N ASN A 293 -4.79 -31.38 29.10
CA ASN A 293 -4.41 -31.85 30.41
C ASN A 293 -5.66 -31.91 31.29
N GLU A 294 -5.88 -33.05 31.93
CA GLU A 294 -7.03 -33.32 32.79
C GLU A 294 -6.55 -33.71 34.18
N TRP A 295 -7.19 -33.18 35.22
CA TRP A 295 -6.98 -33.64 36.60
C TRP A 295 -8.25 -33.44 37.43
N VAL A 296 -8.38 -34.26 38.47
CA VAL A 296 -9.50 -34.20 39.41
C VAL A 296 -9.04 -33.49 40.68
N ASN A 297 -9.85 -32.54 41.13
CA ASN A 297 -9.72 -31.87 42.41
C ASN A 297 -10.85 -32.27 43.35
#